data_AF-A0A6A4NPM7-F1
#
_entry.id   AF-A0A6A4NPM7-F1
#
_cell.length_a   1.000
_cell.length_b   1.000
_cell.length_c   1.000
_cell.angle_alpha   90.00
_cell.angle_beta   90.00
_cell.angle_gamma   90.00
#
_symmetry.space_group_name_H-M   'P 1'
#
loop_
_entity.id
_entity.type
_entity.pdbx_description
1 polymer ?
#
loop_
_entity_poly.entity_id
_entity_poly.type
_entity_poly.pdbx_seq_one_letter_code
_entity_poly.pdbx_strand_id
1 'polypeptide(L)'
;MTFYYRLTVTEAFASVQYIMIEANFGVPEAVPLIGSSVVELLRGSASVGQSTLTRFYSLHTFVLPLLTAVFMLMHFPMIRKQGISGPL
;
A
#
# COMPACT_ATOMS: atom_id res chain seq x y z
N MET A 1 31.35 -1.35 29.94
CA MET A 1 30.18 -0.48 30.11
C MET A 1 29.11 -0.87 29.09
N THR A 2 28.34 -1.93 29.36
CA THR A 2 27.19 -2.30 28.55
C THR A 2 25.98 -1.52 29.09
N PHE A 3 25.73 -0.33 28.54
CA PHE A 3 24.51 0.41 28.81
C PHE A 3 23.33 -0.41 28.22
N TYR A 4 22.55 -1.06 29.09
CA TYR A 4 21.31 -1.71 28.69
C TYR A 4 20.31 -0.62 28.29
N TYR A 5 20.04 -0.50 27.00
CA TYR A 5 18.96 0.35 26.52
C TYR A 5 17.62 -0.21 27.03
N ARG A 6 17.00 0.46 28.00
CA ARG A 6 15.64 0.14 28.45
C ARG A 6 14.66 1.02 27.70
N LEU A 7 13.98 0.42 26.74
CA LEU A 7 12.89 1.06 26.01
C LEU A 7 11.80 1.52 26.98
N THR A 8 11.43 2.80 26.88
CA THR A 8 10.26 3.31 27.61
C THR A 8 8.98 2.96 26.84
N VAL A 9 7.83 2.87 27.52
CA VAL A 9 6.54 2.56 26.88
C VAL A 9 6.17 3.59 25.81
N THR A 10 6.58 4.85 26.00
CA THR A 10 6.40 5.94 25.04
C THR A 10 7.21 5.74 23.77
N GLU A 11 8.45 5.26 23.87
CA GLU A 11 9.28 4.94 22.71
C GLU A 11 8.74 3.73 21.95
N ALA A 12 8.27 2.72 22.68
CA ALA A 12 7.63 1.55 22.09
C ALA A 12 6.39 1.96 21.28
N PHE A 13 5.52 2.78 21.86
CA PHE A 13 4.34 3.32 21.19
C PHE A 13 4.70 4.16 19.95
N ALA A 14 5.68 5.06 20.06
CA ALA A 14 6.12 5.90 18.95
C ALA A 14 6.68 5.08 17.78
N SER A 15 7.45 4.02 18.05
CA SER A 15 7.97 3.13 17.01
C SER A 15 6.85 2.41 16.25
N VAL A 16 5.83 1.92 16.95
CA VAL A 16 4.69 1.25 16.34
C VAL A 16 3.90 2.25 15.48
N GLN A 17 3.68 3.45 16.00
CA GLN A 17 3.01 4.53 15.26
C GLN A 17 3.78 4.90 13.99
N TYR A 18 5.12 5.02 14.07
CA TYR A 18 5.97 5.30 12.92
C TYR A 18 5.84 4.22 11.84
N ILE A 19 5.87 2.94 12.22
CA ILE A 19 5.69 1.83 11.28
C ILE A 19 4.31 1.91 10.61
N MET A 20 3.26 2.12 11.41
CA MET A 20 1.88 2.11 10.91
C MET A 20 1.55 3.28 9.99
N ILE A 21 2.04 4.48 10.31
CA ILE A 21 1.63 5.73 9.65
C ILE A 21 2.66 6.19 8.62
N GLU A 22 3.94 6.15 8.96
CA GLU A 22 4.97 6.83 8.16
C GLU A 22 5.73 5.87 7.27
N ALA A 23 6.19 4.73 7.81
CA ALA A 23 6.94 3.76 7.01
C ALA A 23 6.09 3.15 5.88
N ASN A 24 4.82 2.82 6.16
CA ASN A 24 3.95 2.19 5.18
C ASN A 24 3.42 3.17 4.11
N PHE A 25 3.06 4.41 4.50
CA PHE A 25 2.45 5.39 3.59
C PHE A 25 3.42 6.45 3.05
N GLY A 26 4.65 6.50 3.56
CA GLY A 26 5.70 7.44 3.17
C GLY A 26 6.70 6.90 2.15
N VAL A 27 6.69 5.59 1.83
CA VAL A 27 7.60 5.03 0.81
C VAL A 27 7.63 5.82 -0.50
N PRO A 28 6.49 6.30 -1.06
CA PRO A 28 6.51 7.02 -2.33
C PRO A 28 7.22 8.38 -2.26
N GLU A 29 7.42 8.98 -1.08
CA GLU A 29 8.21 10.23 -0.93
C GLU A 29 9.66 10.07 -1.37
N ALA A 30 10.19 8.85 -1.38
CA ALA A 30 11.55 8.57 -1.86
C ALA A 30 11.70 8.79 -3.38
N VAL A 31 10.60 8.92 -4.13
CA VAL A 31 10.63 9.17 -5.58
C VAL A 31 10.89 10.66 -5.84
N PRO A 32 11.96 11.03 -6.57
CA PRO A 32 12.27 12.43 -6.84
C PRO A 32 11.17 13.09 -7.69
N LEU A 33 10.96 14.38 -7.45
CA LEU A 33 10.00 15.26 -8.13
C LEU A 33 8.51 14.97 -7.87
N ILE A 34 8.08 13.71 -7.89
CA ILE A 34 6.66 13.33 -7.81
C ILE A 34 6.25 12.71 -6.47
N GLY A 35 7.22 12.33 -5.63
CA GLY A 35 6.95 11.53 -4.43
C GLY A 35 6.00 12.19 -3.44
N SER A 36 6.20 13.50 -3.16
CA SER A 36 5.33 14.27 -2.25
C SER A 36 3.89 14.34 -2.77
N SER A 37 3.70 14.60 -4.06
CA SER A 37 2.37 14.66 -4.67
C SER A 37 1.67 13.30 -4.68
N VAL A 38 2.41 12.21 -4.90
CA VAL A 38 1.86 10.85 -4.84
C VAL A 38 1.40 10.50 -3.44
N VAL A 39 2.21 10.83 -2.42
CA VAL A 39 1.83 10.58 -1.03
C VAL A 39 0.61 11.40 -0.62
N GLU A 40 0.57 12.68 -0.97
CA GLU A 40 -0.60 13.52 -0.68
C GLU A 40 -1.86 12.99 -1.39
N LEU A 41 -1.73 12.48 -2.61
CA LEU A 41 -2.84 11.83 -3.32
C LEU A 41 -3.29 10.53 -2.62
N LEU A 42 -2.38 9.74 -2.09
CA LEU A 42 -2.71 8.49 -1.40
C LEU A 42 -3.34 8.75 -0.02
N ARG A 43 -2.73 9.63 0.79
CA ARG A 43 -3.20 9.95 2.15
C ARG A 43 -4.43 10.86 2.11
N GLY A 44 -4.53 11.75 1.12
CA GLY A 44 -5.59 12.74 0.97
C GLY A 44 -5.58 13.85 2.04
N SER A 45 -4.46 13.98 2.75
CA SER A 45 -4.17 14.98 3.80
C SER A 45 -2.66 14.93 4.12
N ALA A 46 -2.16 15.88 4.92
CA ALA A 46 -0.76 15.91 5.38
C ALA A 46 -0.37 14.73 6.29
N SER A 47 -1.34 14.08 6.93
CA SER A 47 -1.12 12.90 7.77
C SER A 47 -2.20 11.83 7.52
N VAL A 48 -1.92 10.59 7.93
CA VAL A 48 -2.88 9.48 7.82
C VAL A 48 -4.06 9.72 8.75
N GLY A 49 -5.27 9.63 8.21
CA GLY A 49 -6.50 9.86 8.97
C GLY A 49 -7.75 9.41 8.24
N GLN A 50 -8.89 10.06 8.52
CA GLN A 50 -10.19 9.67 7.97
C GLN A 50 -10.24 9.70 6.43
N SER A 51 -9.64 10.72 5.81
CA SER A 51 -9.54 10.84 4.34
C SER A 51 -8.85 9.62 3.72
N THR A 52 -7.76 9.17 4.35
CA THR A 52 -7.01 7.97 3.94
C THR A 52 -7.89 6.73 4.03
N LEU A 53 -8.60 6.53 5.15
CA LEU A 53 -9.46 5.36 5.35
C LEU A 53 -10.56 5.26 4.28
N THR A 54 -11.25 6.37 3.99
CA THR A 54 -12.30 6.40 2.96
C THR A 54 -11.74 6.11 1.56
N ARG A 55 -10.56 6.63 1.21
CA ARG A 55 -9.90 6.33 -0.07
C ARG A 55 -9.50 4.86 -0.17
N PHE A 56 -8.89 4.30 0.87
CA PHE A 56 -8.50 2.89 0.91
C PHE A 56 -9.71 1.96 0.82
N TYR A 57 -10.79 2.28 1.52
CA TYR A 57 -12.04 1.52 1.42
C TYR A 57 -12.58 1.52 -0.02
N SER A 58 -12.65 2.69 -0.66
CA SER A 58 -13.10 2.80 -2.06
C SER A 58 -12.17 2.06 -3.04
N LEU A 59 -10.86 2.22 -2.88
CA LEU A 59 -9.87 1.52 -3.71
C LEU A 59 -9.98 0.00 -3.54
N HIS A 60 -10.13 -0.48 -2.32
CA HIS A 60 -10.16 -1.91 -2.02
C HIS A 60 -11.47 -2.61 -2.39
N THR A 61 -12.62 -1.97 -2.16
CA THR A 61 -13.92 -2.63 -2.36
C THR A 61 -14.50 -2.42 -3.75
N PHE A 62 -14.11 -1.34 -4.43
CA PHE A 62 -14.66 -1.00 -5.73
C PHE A 62 -13.62 -1.08 -6.84
N VAL A 63 -12.52 -0.31 -6.72
CA VAL A 63 -11.56 -0.16 -7.83
C VAL A 63 -10.76 -1.43 -8.09
N LEU A 64 -10.15 -2.03 -7.06
CA LEU A 64 -9.33 -3.23 -7.21
C LEU A 64 -10.16 -4.45 -7.67
N PRO A 65 -11.36 -4.72 -7.12
CA PRO A 65 -12.18 -5.84 -7.60
C PRO A 65 -12.64 -5.64 -9.03
N LEU A 66 -13.02 -4.42 -9.43
CA LEU A 66 -13.39 -4.12 -10.81
C LEU A 66 -12.22 -4.31 -11.78
N LEU A 67 -11.04 -3.76 -11.44
CA LEU A 67 -9.83 -3.95 -12.26
C LEU A 67 -9.47 -5.43 -12.37
N THR A 68 -9.51 -6.17 -11.27
CA THR A 68 -9.23 -7.61 -11.25
C THR A 68 -10.22 -8.35 -12.14
N ALA A 69 -11.52 -8.05 -12.06
CA ALA A 69 -12.53 -8.66 -12.93
C ALA A 69 -12.24 -8.38 -14.42
N VAL A 70 -11.88 -7.14 -14.78
CA VAL A 70 -11.52 -6.78 -16.16
C VAL A 70 -10.28 -7.54 -16.64
N PHE A 71 -9.23 -7.62 -15.82
CA PHE A 71 -8.04 -8.40 -16.16
C PHE A 71 -8.33 -9.88 -16.30
N MET A 72 -9.18 -10.46 -15.44
CA MET A 72 -9.60 -11.85 -15.51
C MET A 72 -10.42 -12.13 -16.78
N LEU A 73 -11.30 -11.21 -17.16
CA LEU A 73 -12.06 -11.29 -18.41
C LEU A 73 -11.18 -11.18 -19.65
N MET A 74 -10.04 -10.48 -19.60
CA MET A 74 -9.05 -10.50 -20.69
C MET A 74 -8.18 -11.75 -20.66
N HIS A 75 -7.80 -12.21 -19.46
CA HIS A 75 -6.87 -13.31 -19.25
C HIS A 75 -7.46 -14.68 -19.64
N PHE A 76 -8.70 -14.97 -19.22
CA PHE A 76 -9.32 -16.28 -19.47
C PHE A 76 -9.56 -16.60 -20.95
N PRO A 77 -10.03 -15.66 -21.80
CA PRO A 77 -10.10 -15.89 -23.23
C PRO A 77 -8.74 -16.15 -23.88
N MET A 78 -7.66 -15.51 -23.42
CA MET A 78 -6.31 -15.78 -23.93
C MET A 78 -5.90 -17.23 -23.68
N ILE A 79 -6.10 -17.73 -22.45
CA ILE A 79 -5.86 -19.14 -22.12
C ILE A 79 -6.74 -20.06 -22.97
N ARG A 80 -8.03 -19.74 -23.12
CA ARG A 80 -8.96 -20.56 -23.91
C ARG A 80 -8.57 -20.63 -25.39
N LYS A 81 -7.96 -19.57 -25.94
CA LYS A 81 -7.52 -19.52 -27.34
C LYS A 81 -6.15 -20.16 -27.56
N GLN A 82 -5.22 -20.02 -26.62
CA GLN A 82 -3.83 -20.50 -26.77
C GLN A 82 -3.64 -21.93 -26.27
N GLY A 83 -4.55 -22.43 -25.43
CA GLY A 83 -4.41 -23.73 -24.78
C GLY A 83 -3.47 -23.67 -23.56
N ILE A 84 -3.34 -24.79 -22.86
CA ILE A 84 -2.39 -24.92 -21.76
C ILE A 84 -1.00 -25.28 -22.31
N SER A 85 0.06 -24.81 -21.65
CA SER A 85 1.43 -25.22 -21.95
C SER A 85 1.57 -26.74 -21.83
N GLY A 86 2.22 -27.36 -22.82
CA GLY A 86 2.54 -28.79 -22.78
C GLY A 86 3.55 -29.14 -21.66
N PRO A 87 3.68 -30.42 -21.30
CA PRO A 87 4.68 -30.87 -20.34
C PRO A 87 6.10 -30.55 -20.84
N LEU A 88 6.99 -30.22 -19.89
CA LEU A 88 8.41 -29.96 -20.13
C LEU A 88 9.14 -31.21 -20.63
#